data_AF-A0A142CUP4-F1
#
_entry.id   AF-A0A142CUP4-F1
#
_cell.length_a   1.000
_cell.length_b   1.000
_cell.length_c   1.000
_cell.angle_alpha   90.00
_cell.angle_beta   90.00
_cell.angle_gamma   90.00
#
_symmetry.space_group_name_H-M   'P 1'
#
loop_
_entity.id
_entity.type
_entity.pdbx_description
1 polymer ?
#
loop_
_entity_poly.entity_id
_entity_poly.type
_entity_poly.pdbx_seq_one_letter_code
_entity_poly.pdbx_strand_id
1 'polypeptide(L)'
;MSELKAEINRALIVATAKELLTQLGPHFLPTVEAYLKSKYGTTLDIAGRDPAKFYRAIEELFGEFGAAMFFYNLLMELRLKPDKRDKETAIALLKKFAGVENGE
;
A
#
# COMPACT_ATOMS: atom_id res chain seq x y z
N MET A 1 -17.83 -8.41 5.08
CA MET A 1 -16.91 -9.19 4.20
C MET A 1 -16.51 -10.43 4.99
N SER A 2 -16.36 -11.63 4.40
CA SER A 2 -15.85 -12.78 5.17
C SER A 2 -14.37 -12.55 5.53
N GLU A 3 -13.93 -13.05 6.69
CA GLU A 3 -12.54 -12.90 7.16
C GLU A 3 -11.54 -13.44 6.14
N LEU A 4 -11.80 -14.63 5.58
CA LEU A 4 -10.99 -15.22 4.51
C LEU A 4 -10.85 -14.29 3.29
N LYS A 5 -11.92 -13.60 2.90
CA LYS A 5 -11.87 -12.68 1.77
C LYS A 5 -11.04 -11.43 2.10
N ALA A 6 -11.11 -10.94 3.33
CA ALA A 6 -10.27 -9.84 3.78
C ALA A 6 -8.78 -10.25 3.78
N GLU A 7 -8.44 -11.43 4.28
CA GLU A 7 -7.07 -11.96 4.25
C GLU A 7 -6.53 -12.09 2.82
N ILE A 8 -7.32 -12.66 1.90
CA ILE A 8 -6.96 -12.76 0.47
C ILE A 8 -6.70 -11.36 -0.10
N ASN A 9 -7.58 -10.40 0.15
CA ASN A 9 -7.42 -9.05 -0.36
C ASN A 9 -6.17 -8.34 0.21
N ARG A 10 -5.86 -8.55 1.49
CA ARG A 10 -4.63 -8.04 2.12
C ARG A 10 -3.39 -8.65 1.47
N ALA A 11 -3.39 -9.97 1.27
CA ALA A 11 -2.30 -10.65 0.59
C ALA A 11 -2.11 -10.15 -0.86
N LEU A 12 -3.21 -9.89 -1.58
CA LEU A 12 -3.16 -9.30 -2.92
C LEU A 12 -2.54 -7.90 -2.91
N ILE A 13 -2.93 -7.02 -1.98
CA ILE A 13 -2.30 -5.69 -1.86
C ILE A 13 -0.79 -5.82 -1.67
N VAL A 14 -0.36 -6.69 -0.76
CA VAL A 14 1.07 -6.89 -0.45
C VAL A 14 1.82 -7.45 -1.65
N ALA A 15 1.27 -8.46 -2.34
CA ALA A 15 1.87 -9.05 -3.52
C ALA A 15 2.00 -8.03 -4.67
N THR A 16 0.96 -7.25 -4.94
CA THR A 16 0.96 -6.21 -5.97
C THR A 16 1.95 -5.08 -5.63
N ALA A 17 2.01 -4.64 -4.37
CA ALA A 17 2.99 -3.65 -3.94
C ALA A 17 4.42 -4.15 -4.12
N LYS A 18 4.69 -5.43 -3.79
CA LYS A 18 5.99 -6.07 -3.96
C LYS A 18 6.40 -6.12 -5.43
N GLU A 19 5.48 -6.50 -6.31
CA GLU A 19 5.70 -6.56 -7.75
C GLU A 19 6.01 -5.16 -8.31
N LEU A 20 5.20 -4.15 -7.98
CA LEU A 20 5.44 -2.77 -8.41
C LEU A 20 6.80 -2.24 -7.96
N LEU A 21 7.18 -2.45 -6.69
CA LEU A 21 8.49 -2.05 -6.19
C LEU A 21 9.64 -2.76 -6.91
N THR A 22 9.45 -4.03 -7.29
CA THR A 22 10.45 -4.80 -8.04
C THR A 22 10.61 -4.26 -9.47
N GLN A 23 9.50 -3.86 -10.10
CA GLN A 23 9.48 -3.28 -11.45
C GLN A 23 10.12 -1.90 -11.53
N LEU A 24 10.08 -1.10 -10.45
CA LEU A 24 10.74 0.22 -10.40
C LEU A 24 12.28 0.10 -10.40
N GLY A 25 12.82 -1.04 -9.99
CA GLY A 25 14.25 -1.33 -10.04
C GLY A 25 14.73 -2.19 -8.86
N PRO A 26 15.95 -2.74 -8.95
CA PRO A 26 16.43 -3.77 -8.03
C PRO A 26 16.59 -3.30 -6.57
N HIS A 27 16.64 -1.99 -6.34
CA HIS A 27 16.89 -1.42 -5.01
C HIS A 27 15.62 -0.95 -4.30
N PHE A 28 14.50 -0.73 -5.00
CA PHE A 28 13.30 -0.14 -4.42
C PHE A 28 12.67 -1.02 -3.33
N LEU A 29 12.45 -2.30 -3.63
CA LEU A 29 11.89 -3.24 -2.64
C LEU A 29 12.79 -3.37 -1.39
N PRO A 30 14.11 -3.66 -1.52
CA PRO A 30 15.00 -3.71 -0.36
C PRO A 30 15.04 -2.40 0.44
N THR A 31 15.03 -1.24 -0.23
CA THR A 31 15.01 0.07 0.44
C THR A 31 13.74 0.27 1.26
N VAL A 32 12.57 -0.03 0.69
CA VAL A 32 11.29 0.08 1.41
C VAL A 32 11.23 -0.91 2.57
N GLU A 33 11.63 -2.17 2.38
CA GLU A 33 11.64 -3.17 3.46
C GLU A 33 12.59 -2.77 4.60
N ALA A 34 13.80 -2.29 4.29
CA ALA A 34 14.75 -1.83 5.29
C ALA A 34 14.20 -0.64 6.08
N TYR A 35 13.57 0.31 5.41
CA TYR A 35 12.96 1.48 6.04
C TYR A 35 11.77 1.08 6.92
N LEU A 36 10.86 0.24 6.44
CA LEU A 36 9.71 -0.26 7.23
C LEU A 36 10.16 -0.98 8.49
N LYS A 37 11.21 -1.82 8.37
CA LYS A 37 11.79 -2.53 9.51
C LYS A 37 12.40 -1.56 10.53
N SER A 38 13.17 -0.57 10.07
CA SER A 38 13.85 0.40 10.93
C SER A 38 12.89 1.38 11.60
N LYS A 39 11.93 1.94 10.86
CA LYS A 39 11.04 3.00 11.33
C LYS A 39 9.82 2.48 12.09
N TYR A 40 9.25 1.37 11.64
CA TYR A 40 7.96 0.88 12.13
C TYR A 40 8.01 -0.54 12.70
N GLY A 41 9.17 -1.21 12.68
CA GLY A 41 9.30 -2.58 13.19
C GLY A 41 8.45 -3.61 12.42
N THR A 42 8.15 -3.34 11.14
CA THR A 42 7.23 -4.13 10.31
C THR A 42 7.86 -4.48 8.96
N THR A 43 7.19 -5.35 8.21
CA THR A 43 7.53 -5.65 6.82
C THR A 43 6.52 -5.04 5.85
N LEU A 44 6.61 -5.40 4.57
CA LEU A 44 5.67 -4.95 3.54
C LEU A 44 4.21 -5.40 3.80
N ASP A 45 4.00 -6.35 4.71
CA ASP A 45 2.69 -6.78 5.19
C ASP A 45 1.81 -5.64 5.73
N ILE A 46 2.43 -4.53 6.15
CA ILE A 46 1.72 -3.30 6.53
C ILE A 46 0.87 -2.73 5.39
N ALA A 47 1.23 -2.96 4.12
CA ALA A 47 0.45 -2.49 2.98
C ALA A 47 -0.99 -3.01 3.00
N GLY A 48 -1.18 -4.27 3.43
CA GLY A 48 -2.51 -4.86 3.58
C GLY A 48 -3.16 -4.58 4.93
N ARG A 49 -2.39 -4.49 6.02
CA ARG A 49 -2.94 -4.32 7.38
C ARG A 49 -3.28 -2.87 7.72
N ASP A 50 -2.45 -1.93 7.29
CA ASP A 50 -2.60 -0.50 7.52
C ASP A 50 -2.12 0.30 6.29
N PRO A 51 -2.99 0.40 5.26
CA PRO A 51 -2.67 1.13 4.03
C PRO A 51 -2.29 2.60 4.26
N ALA A 52 -2.81 3.24 5.33
CA ALA A 52 -2.50 4.63 5.63
C ALA A 52 -1.06 4.79 6.11
N LYS A 53 -0.61 3.90 7.00
CA LYS A 53 0.77 3.89 7.48
C LYS A 53 1.75 3.46 6.39
N PHE A 54 1.34 2.54 5.50
CA PHE A 54 2.14 2.23 4.31
C PHE A 54 2.27 3.44 3.37
N TYR A 55 1.18 4.19 3.11
CA TYR A 55 1.23 5.41 2.31
C TYR A 55 2.25 6.40 2.88
N ARG A 56 2.15 6.65 4.18
CA ARG A 56 3.06 7.53 4.89
C ARG A 56 4.52 7.07 4.76
N ALA A 57 4.80 5.77 4.82
CA ALA A 57 6.15 5.26 4.67
C ALA A 57 6.73 5.55 3.26
N ILE A 58 5.93 5.36 2.21
CA ILE A 58 6.34 5.67 0.83
C ILE A 58 6.51 7.19 0.65
N GLU A 59 5.63 8.00 1.24
CA GLU A 59 5.70 9.46 1.23
C GLU A 59 6.95 9.99 1.95
N GLU A 60 7.30 9.43 3.10
CA GLU A 60 8.52 9.80 3.84
C GLU A 60 9.81 9.44 3.07
N LEU A 61 9.79 8.37 2.26
CA LEU A 61 10.95 7.93 1.45
C LEU A 61 11.09 8.69 0.12
N PHE A 62 9.98 8.90 -0.58
CA PHE A 62 9.98 9.34 -1.99
C PHE A 62 9.21 10.64 -2.23
N GLY A 63 8.71 11.28 -1.17
CA GLY A 63 7.89 12.48 -1.22
C GLY A 63 6.44 12.21 -1.62
N GLU A 64 5.61 13.24 -1.47
CA GLU A 64 4.16 13.19 -1.74
C GLU A 64 3.84 12.75 -3.17
N PHE A 65 4.54 13.31 -4.15
CA PHE A 65 4.34 12.96 -5.56
C PHE A 65 4.65 11.48 -5.85
N GLY A 66 5.77 10.98 -5.29
CA GLY A 66 6.16 9.58 -5.44
C GLY A 66 5.15 8.63 -4.82
N ALA A 67 4.64 8.96 -3.63
CA ALA A 67 3.59 8.19 -2.98
C ALA A 67 2.28 8.18 -3.77
N ALA A 68 1.84 9.35 -4.26
CA ALA A 68 0.61 9.46 -5.05
C ALA A 68 0.68 8.60 -6.32
N MET A 69 1.80 8.67 -7.07
CA MET A 69 2.02 7.87 -8.27
C MET A 69 2.05 6.36 -7.96
N PHE A 70 2.78 5.96 -6.93
CA PHE A 70 2.87 4.56 -6.53
C PHE A 70 1.50 3.99 -6.15
N PHE A 71 0.74 4.71 -5.31
CA PHE A 71 -0.58 4.27 -4.87
C PHE A 71 -1.60 4.27 -5.99
N TYR A 72 -1.53 5.21 -6.94
CA TYR A 72 -2.39 5.16 -8.12
C TYR A 72 -2.13 3.92 -8.97
N ASN A 73 -0.85 3.59 -9.22
CA ASN A 73 -0.49 2.37 -9.93
C ASN A 73 -0.96 1.10 -9.18
N LEU A 74 -0.79 1.07 -7.85
CA LEU A 74 -1.28 -0.02 -7.00
C LEU A 74 -2.80 -0.22 -7.13
N LEU A 75 -3.58 0.86 -7.12
CA LEU A 75 -5.04 0.79 -7.33
C LEU A 75 -5.39 0.25 -8.72
N MET A 76 -4.68 0.69 -9.77
CA MET A 76 -4.91 0.23 -11.14
C MET A 76 -4.64 -1.26 -11.32
N GLU A 77 -3.53 -1.75 -10.77
CA GLU A 77 -3.20 -3.19 -10.78
C GLU A 77 -4.24 -4.02 -10.02
N LEU A 78 -4.78 -3.48 -8.92
CA LEU A 78 -5.87 -4.10 -8.15
C LEU A 78 -7.26 -3.90 -8.78
N ARG A 79 -7.35 -3.25 -9.95
CA ARG A 79 -8.61 -2.88 -10.65
C ARG A 79 -9.57 -2.04 -9.80
N LEU A 80 -9.03 -1.28 -8.84
CA LEU A 80 -9.77 -0.33 -8.01
C LEU A 80 -9.78 1.03 -8.69
N LYS A 81 -10.94 1.49 -9.14
CA LYS A 81 -11.09 2.79 -9.81
C LYS A 81 -11.39 3.89 -8.79
N PRO A 82 -10.49 4.86 -8.57
CA PRO A 82 -10.79 6.00 -7.74
C PRO A 82 -11.65 7.02 -8.50
N ASP A 83 -12.59 7.63 -7.78
CA ASP A 83 -13.41 8.75 -8.25
C ASP A 83 -12.63 10.07 -8.23
N LYS A 84 -11.63 10.18 -7.36
CA LYS A 84 -10.72 11.34 -7.26
C LYS A 84 -9.27 10.91 -7.13
N ARG A 85 -8.35 11.74 -7.63
CA ARG A 85 -6.91 11.52 -7.56
C ARG A 85 -6.31 12.25 -6.35
N ASP A 86 -6.72 11.84 -5.15
CA ASP A 86 -6.20 12.35 -3.89
C ASP A 86 -5.82 11.21 -2.93
N LYS A 87 -5.02 11.56 -1.91
CA LYS A 87 -4.45 10.64 -0.93
C LYS A 87 -5.55 9.93 -0.13
N GLU A 88 -6.56 10.67 0.30
CA GLU A 88 -7.66 10.19 1.12
C GLU A 88 -8.47 9.12 0.39
N THR A 89 -8.78 9.36 -0.89
CA THR A 89 -9.49 8.42 -1.75
C THR A 89 -8.68 7.14 -1.96
N ALA A 90 -7.38 7.27 -2.22
CA ALA A 90 -6.51 6.11 -2.43
C ALA A 90 -6.40 5.22 -1.19
N ILE A 91 -6.18 5.82 -0.03
CA ILE A 91 -6.12 5.11 1.26
C ILE A 91 -7.47 4.47 1.57
N ALA A 92 -8.58 5.20 1.41
CA ALA A 92 -9.92 4.69 1.70
C ALA A 92 -10.28 3.47 0.85
N LEU A 93 -9.93 3.48 -0.45
CA LEU A 93 -10.16 2.33 -1.33
C LEU A 93 -9.36 1.10 -0.91
N LEU A 94 -8.08 1.28 -0.57
CA LEU A 94 -7.26 0.17 -0.10
C LEU A 94 -7.74 -0.37 1.25
N LYS A 95 -8.12 0.49 2.20
CA LYS A 95 -8.72 0.08 3.48
C LYS A 95 -9.99 -0.73 3.27
N LYS A 96 -10.90 -0.23 2.42
CA LYS A 96 -12.14 -0.91 2.05
C LYS A 96 -11.87 -2.26 1.38
N PHE A 97 -10.91 -2.32 0.47
CA PHE A 97 -10.52 -3.55 -0.21
C PHE A 97 -9.92 -4.56 0.78
N ALA A 98 -9.03 -4.12 1.65
CA ALA A 98 -8.38 -4.92 2.70
C ALA A 98 -9.32 -5.40 3.81
N GLY A 99 -10.56 -4.90 3.88
CA GLY A 99 -11.45 -5.14 5.01
C GLY A 99 -10.88 -4.57 6.32
N VAL A 100 -10.21 -3.42 6.24
CA VAL A 100 -9.76 -2.64 7.41
C VAL A 100 -10.76 -1.51 7.56
N GLU A 101 -11.73 -1.67 8.45
CA GLU A 101 -12.59 -0.54 8.84
C GLU A 101 -11.76 0.47 9.64
N ASN A 102 -12.14 1.75 9.58
CA ASN A 102 -11.41 2.86 10.20
C ASN A 102 -11.26 2.62 11.71
N GLY A 103 -10.16 1.98 12.12
CA GLY A 103 -9.62 2.15 13.45
C GLY A 103 -9.12 3.57 13.56
N GLU A 104 -9.68 4.30 14.52
CA GLU A 104 -9.13 5.56 15.04
C GLU A 104 -7.66 5.40 15.48
#